data_AF-A0A653BFN7-F1
#
_entry.id   AF-A0A653BFN7-F1
#
_cell.length_a   1.000
_cell.length_b   1.000
_cell.length_c   1.000
_cell.angle_alpha   90.00
_cell.angle_beta   90.00
_cell.angle_gamma   90.00
#
_symmetry.space_group_name_H-M   'P 1'
#
loop_
_entity.id
_entity.type
_entity.pdbx_description
1 polymer ?
#
loop_
_entity_poly.entity_id
_entity_poly.type
_entity_poly.pdbx_seq_one_letter_code
_entity_poly.pdbx_strand_id
1 'polypeptide(L)'
;TEIENICDSDVCAQVCEPTDDSFKCSCFKGYILMEDGISCKPQKRALKKGGRCEQNNPCDHDCTDTGTAIKCSCRQGYELGADERTCKGK
;
A
#
# COMPACT_ATOMS: atom_id res chain seq x y z
N THR A 1 4.01 -8.23 39.18
CA THR A 1 4.71 -7.45 38.14
C THR A 1 3.85 -7.54 36.91
N GLU A 2 3.27 -6.42 36.48
CA GLU A 2 2.48 -6.41 35.25
C GLU A 2 3.43 -6.65 34.09
N ILE A 3 3.18 -7.71 33.33
CA ILE A 3 3.90 -7.95 32.09
C ILE A 3 3.31 -6.96 31.11
N GLU A 4 3.99 -5.83 30.90
CA GLU A 4 3.59 -4.88 29.85
C GLU A 4 3.58 -5.63 28.52
N ASN A 5 2.43 -5.66 27.86
CA ASN A 5 2.32 -6.27 26.55
C ASN A 5 3.08 -5.38 25.57
N ILE A 6 4.12 -5.92 24.96
CA ILE A 6 5.00 -5.20 24.04
C ILE A 6 4.24 -4.52 22.89
N CYS A 7 3.09 -5.07 22.47
CA CYS A 7 2.24 -4.48 21.43
C CYS A 7 1.39 -3.28 21.89
N ASP A 8 1.36 -2.95 23.19
CA ASP A 8 0.72 -1.73 23.71
C ASP A 8 1.62 -0.50 23.47
N SER A 9 2.90 -0.72 23.17
CA SER A 9 3.79 0.30 22.64
C SER A 9 3.75 0.29 21.12
N ASP A 10 3.76 1.45 20.46
CA ASP A 10 3.66 1.61 18.99
C ASP A 10 4.90 1.07 18.25
N VAL A 11 5.23 -0.22 18.41
CA VAL A 11 6.45 -0.84 17.88
C VAL A 11 6.33 -1.16 16.39
N CYS A 12 5.14 -1.59 15.96
CA CYS A 12 4.86 -1.95 14.58
C CYS A 12 4.16 -0.81 13.85
N ALA A 13 4.52 -0.58 12.59
CA ALA A 13 3.85 0.44 11.78
C ALA A 13 2.36 0.15 11.50
N GLN A 14 1.92 -1.12 11.59
CA GLN A 14 0.54 -1.52 11.27
C GLN A 14 -0.02 -2.57 12.21
N VAL A 15 0.38 -3.84 12.09
CA VAL A 15 -0.17 -4.94 12.88
C VAL A 15 0.91 -5.51 13.79
N CYS A 16 0.62 -5.64 15.08
CA CYS A 16 1.48 -6.26 16.08
C CYS A 16 0.80 -7.50 16.66
N GLU A 17 1.52 -8.62 16.66
CA GLU A 17 1.08 -9.87 17.30
C GLU A 17 2.11 -10.26 18.36
N PRO A 18 1.75 -10.30 19.66
CA PRO A 18 2.67 -10.75 20.69
C PRO A 18 2.99 -12.23 20.51
N THR A 19 4.21 -12.63 20.81
CA THR A 19 4.67 -14.03 20.80
C THR A 19 5.17 -14.42 22.19
N ASP A 20 5.40 -15.71 22.42
CA ASP A 20 5.86 -16.22 23.73
C ASP A 20 7.19 -15.57 24.18
N ASP A 21 8.03 -15.17 23.23
CA ASP A 21 9.35 -14.60 23.50
C ASP A 21 9.48 -13.10 23.15
N SER A 22 8.57 -12.51 22.36
CA SER A 22 8.65 -11.12 21.87
C SER A 22 7.35 -10.68 21.15
N PHE A 23 7.46 -10.21 19.90
CA PHE A 23 6.38 -9.82 19.01
C PHE A 23 6.75 -10.12 17.56
N LYS A 24 5.74 -10.08 16.70
CA LYS A 24 5.88 -10.12 15.25
C LYS A 24 5.04 -9.01 14.64
N CYS A 25 5.65 -8.19 13.79
CA CYS A 25 4.91 -7.24 12.98
C CYS A 25 4.43 -7.88 11.68
N SER A 26 3.27 -7.44 11.21
CA SER A 26 2.78 -7.71 9.86
C SER A 26 2.13 -6.46 9.26
N CYS A 27 1.90 -6.51 7.95
CA CYS A 27 1.35 -5.38 7.21
C CYS A 27 -0.03 -5.73 6.63
N PHE A 28 -0.89 -4.72 6.51
CA PHE A 28 -2.17 -4.85 5.82
C PHE A 28 -1.98 -5.22 4.35
N LYS A 29 -3.04 -5.76 3.74
CA LYS A 29 -3.06 -6.12 2.33
C LYS A 29 -2.60 -4.92 1.47
N GLY A 30 -1.65 -5.16 0.58
CA GLY A 30 -1.07 -4.12 -0.29
C GLY A 30 0.13 -3.40 0.31
N TYR A 31 0.67 -3.89 1.43
CA TYR A 31 1.92 -3.43 2.03
C TYR A 31 2.89 -4.61 2.20
N ILE A 32 4.19 -4.32 2.19
CA ILE A 32 5.26 -5.29 2.41
C ILE A 32 6.02 -4.88 3.67
N LEU A 33 6.28 -5.85 4.56
CA LEU A 33 7.13 -5.66 5.73
C LEU A 33 8.57 -5.41 5.28
N MET A 34 9.16 -4.35 5.81
CA MET A 34 10.53 -3.94 5.51
C MET A 34 11.54 -4.83 6.24
N GLU A 35 12.81 -4.72 5.87
CA GLU A 35 13.91 -5.51 6.44
C GLU A 35 14.16 -5.21 7.93
N ASP A 36 13.76 -4.02 8.40
CA ASP A 36 13.78 -3.67 9.82
C ASP A 36 12.78 -4.46 10.67
N GLY A 37 11.89 -5.25 10.03
CA GLY A 37 10.92 -6.09 10.71
C GLY A 37 9.76 -5.33 11.36
N ILE A 38 9.68 -4.00 11.22
CA ILE A 38 8.68 -3.16 11.90
C ILE A 38 7.98 -2.16 10.98
N SER A 39 8.63 -1.73 9.89
CA SER A 39 8.07 -0.76 8.95
C SER A 39 7.30 -1.45 7.83
N CYS A 40 6.20 -0.81 7.38
CA CYS A 40 5.41 -1.28 6.25
C CYS A 40 5.52 -0.30 5.07
N LYS A 41 6.04 -0.75 3.93
CA LYS A 41 5.98 0.04 2.68
C LYS A 41 4.78 -0.38 1.86
N PRO A 42 4.12 0.55 1.14
CA PRO A 42 3.17 0.17 0.11
C PRO A 42 3.84 -0.83 -0.84
N GLN A 43 3.21 -1.97 -1.03
CA GLN A 43 3.52 -2.86 -2.13
C GLN A 43 3.19 -2.06 -3.38
N LYS A 44 4.21 -1.56 -4.07
CA LYS A 44 4.01 -1.15 -5.46
C LYS A 44 3.42 -2.38 -6.12
N ARG A 45 2.15 -2.30 -6.55
CA ARG A 45 1.59 -3.29 -7.46
C ARG A 45 2.65 -3.42 -8.53
N ALA A 46 3.24 -4.61 -8.67
CA ALA A 46 4.28 -4.80 -9.65
C ALA A 46 3.70 -4.28 -10.97
N LEU A 47 4.19 -3.12 -11.41
CA LEU A 47 3.98 -2.70 -12.78
C LEU A 47 4.60 -3.86 -13.53
N LYS A 48 3.76 -4.67 -14.21
CA LYS A 48 4.29 -5.73 -15.06
C LYS A 48 5.39 -5.08 -15.88
N LYS A 49 6.60 -5.63 -15.85
CA LYS A 49 7.70 -5.11 -16.66
C LYS A 49 7.28 -5.26 -18.12
N GLY A 50 7.27 -4.16 -18.89
CA GLY A 50 6.64 -4.04 -20.21
C GLY A 50 5.12 -3.79 -20.18
N GLY A 51 4.55 -3.51 -19.02
CA GLY A 51 3.13 -3.26 -18.81
C GLY A 51 2.76 -1.82 -19.11
N ARG A 52 1.48 -1.59 -19.41
CA ARG A 52 1.01 -0.30 -19.95
C ARG A 52 1.03 0.85 -18.94
N CYS A 53 1.23 0.55 -17.66
CA CYS A 53 1.43 1.54 -16.60
C CYS A 53 2.91 1.93 -16.37
N GLU A 54 3.88 1.22 -16.97
CA GLU A 54 5.32 1.49 -16.75
C GLU A 54 5.81 2.70 -17.56
N GLN A 55 5.21 2.97 -18.71
CA GLN A 55 5.61 4.05 -19.61
C GLN A 55 4.79 5.31 -19.31
N ASN A 56 5.43 6.30 -18.67
CA ASN A 56 4.89 7.64 -18.44
C ASN A 56 3.49 7.67 -17.79
N ASN A 57 3.25 6.82 -16.77
CA ASN A 57 1.99 6.65 -16.02
C ASN A 57 0.76 7.30 -16.70
N PRO A 58 -0.06 6.56 -17.44
CA PRO A 58 -1.17 7.11 -18.23
C PRO A 58 -2.31 7.71 -17.40
N CYS A 59 -2.22 7.65 -16.07
CA CYS A 59 -3.19 8.16 -15.10
C CYS A 59 -2.58 9.28 -14.27
N ASP A 60 -3.40 10.26 -13.85
CA ASP A 60 -2.92 11.34 -12.97
C ASP A 60 -2.42 10.81 -11.62
N HIS A 61 -3.13 9.85 -11.03
CA HIS A 61 -2.79 9.23 -9.75
C HIS A 61 -2.41 7.76 -9.93
N ASP A 62 -3.32 6.84 -9.64
CA ASP A 62 -2.98 5.43 -9.51
C ASP A 62 -3.38 4.66 -10.79
N CYS A 63 -2.43 3.93 -11.39
CA CYS A 63 -2.62 3.12 -12.59
C CYS A 63 -2.62 1.62 -12.27
N THR A 64 -3.59 0.90 -12.82
CA THR A 64 -3.67 -0.56 -12.75
C THR A 64 -3.76 -1.14 -14.16
N ASP A 65 -2.79 -1.97 -14.53
CA ASP A 65 -2.85 -2.78 -15.76
C ASP A 65 -3.64 -4.06 -15.46
N THR A 66 -4.80 -4.24 -16.10
CA THR A 66 -5.66 -5.43 -15.92
C THR A 66 -5.25 -6.60 -16.82
N GLY A 67 -4.19 -6.45 -17.62
CA GLY A 67 -3.80 -7.37 -18.68
C GLY A 67 -4.55 -7.13 -20.01
N THR A 68 -5.78 -6.62 -19.97
CA THR A 68 -6.59 -6.30 -21.16
C THR A 68 -6.84 -4.80 -21.34
N ALA A 69 -6.90 -4.03 -20.24
CA ALA A 69 -7.02 -2.57 -20.24
C ALA A 69 -6.14 -1.90 -19.17
N ILE A 70 -6.06 -0.57 -19.22
CA ILE A 70 -5.58 0.27 -18.12
C ILE A 70 -6.80 0.76 -17.34
N LYS A 71 -6.74 0.72 -16.01
CA LYS A 71 -7.73 1.34 -15.14
C LYS A 71 -7.05 2.36 -14.24
N CYS A 72 -7.52 3.60 -14.28
CA CYS A 72 -7.07 4.66 -13.39
C CYS A 72 -7.97 4.78 -12.16
N SER A 73 -7.40 5.19 -11.03
CA SER A 73 -8.16 5.53 -9.82
C SER A 73 -7.56 6.74 -9.11
N CYS A 74 -8.43 7.51 -8.45
CA CYS A 74 -8.04 8.71 -7.73
C CYS A 74 -7.94 8.46 -6.23
N ARG A 75 -6.94 9.08 -5.60
CA ARG A 75 -6.75 9.12 -4.14
C ARG A 75 -7.88 9.89 -3.45
N GLN A 76 -7.97 9.73 -2.14
CA GLN A 76 -8.98 10.40 -1.31
C GLN A 76 -8.96 11.92 -1.53
N GLY A 77 -10.15 12.52 -1.66
CA GLY A 77 -10.34 13.95 -1.96
C GLY A 77 -10.44 14.29 -3.45
N TYR A 78 -10.29 13.31 -4.34
CA TYR A 78 -10.35 13.51 -5.79
C TYR A 78 -11.43 12.64 -6.45
N GLU A 79 -11.90 13.06 -7.61
CA GLU A 79 -12.86 12.36 -8.46
C GLU A 79 -12.25 12.11 -9.85
N LEU A 80 -12.54 10.94 -10.41
CA LEU A 80 -12.06 10.53 -11.72
C LEU A 80 -12.87 11.24 -12.81
N GLY A 81 -12.18 11.93 -13.70
CA GLY A 81 -12.77 12.62 -14.84
C GLY A 81 -13.38 11.66 -15.86
N ALA A 82 -14.21 12.21 -16.75
CA ALA A 82 -14.86 11.46 -17.81
C ALA A 82 -13.90 10.89 -18.87
N ASP A 83 -12.66 11.38 -18.91
CA ASP A 83 -11.56 10.82 -19.70
C ASP A 83 -10.96 9.54 -19.10
N GLU A 84 -11.47 9.13 -17.93
CA GLU A 84 -11.04 7.98 -17.15
C GLU A 84 -9.55 8.01 -16.76
N ARG A 85 -8.93 9.18 -16.75
CA ARG A 85 -7.48 9.35 -16.51
C ARG A 85 -7.16 10.49 -15.54
N THR A 86 -7.86 11.61 -15.68
CA THR A 86 -7.57 12.83 -14.94
C THR A 86 -8.29 12.84 -13.59
N CYS A 87 -7.60 13.26 -12.53
CA CYS A 87 -8.16 13.35 -11.19
C CYS A 87 -8.38 14.83 -10.82
N LYS A 88 -9.62 15.21 -10.54
CA LYS A 88 -9.97 16.57 -10.12
C LYS A 88 -10.34 16.59 -8.64
N GLY A 89 -9.95 17.64 -7.93
CA GLY A 89 -10.38 17.83 -6.54
C GLY A 89 -11.90 17.90 -6.46
N LYS A 90 -12.47 17.25 -5.44
CA LYS A 90 -13.89 17.36 -5.12
C LYS A 90 -14.23 18.73 -4.55
#